data_AF-A0A2T0K1S1-F1
#
_entry.id   AF-A0A2T0K1S1-F1
#
_cell.length_a   1.000
_cell.length_b   1.000
_cell.length_c   1.000
_cell.angle_alpha   90.00
_cell.angle_beta   90.00
_cell.angle_gamma   90.00
#
_symmetry.space_group_name_H-M   'P 1'
#
loop_
_entity.id
_entity.type
_entity.pdbx_description
1 polymer ?
#
loop_
_entity_poly.entity_id
_entity_poly.type
_entity_poly.pdbx_seq_one_letter_code
_entity_poly.pdbx_strand_id
1 'polypeptide(L)'
;MDVEAAAAAATAMLEQPHPLVSSATAVWNRPGTDTDRLRHWYSSLPPRTGTGPLPEQALLDAWAKEHSLGMIDEFPLKVTPDVVLVLAGALATRVTWEEPFDVAPASALGPESAWAADLSRVLSSPPAGHVAFIATTETAGDVIVHAATAGCGPARLSVVSVAAAPDVAFGNVLAAAHEIAPTVHDRPPAHRVSLFDLPVGETTLWTIREDRAPTHAPSGREERHRAVLPCWAAEGNHDLGDPSLGFPLAARALAPLLERSGLEFKARQAAVAKYGRYGFEAAAVTGGAAIESEPAEGDVRAAELRFGHPYAVVAVTNDTARGPWHGVPVFSGWVGRPEDVPEEDPDDEAADD
;
A
#
# COMPACT_ATOMS: atom_id res chain seq x y z
N MET A 1 16.26 9.40 11.12
CA MET A 1 15.38 10.49 11.60
C MET A 1 15.50 10.54 13.12
N ASP A 2 15.64 11.72 13.73
CA ASP A 2 15.58 11.83 15.18
C ASP A 2 14.12 11.85 15.69
N VAL A 3 13.94 11.75 17.01
CA VAL A 3 12.62 11.61 17.63
C VAL A 3 11.77 12.88 17.49
N GLU A 4 12.39 14.07 17.54
CA GLU A 4 11.67 15.34 17.44
C GLU A 4 11.14 15.55 16.01
N ALA A 5 11.96 15.26 15.00
CA ALA A 5 11.55 15.29 13.60
C ALA A 5 10.44 14.28 13.31
N ALA A 6 10.52 13.06 13.88
CA ALA A 6 9.49 12.05 13.73
C ALA A 6 8.15 12.50 14.37
N ALA A 7 8.21 13.08 15.58
CA ALA A 7 7.02 13.60 16.25
C ALA A 7 6.39 14.77 15.49
N ALA A 8 7.21 15.69 14.96
CA ALA A 8 6.75 16.82 14.16
C ALA A 8 6.09 16.34 12.84
N ALA A 9 6.69 15.37 12.16
CA ALA A 9 6.12 14.78 10.95
C ALA A 9 4.77 14.09 11.23
N ALA A 10 4.69 13.26 12.27
CA ALA A 10 3.45 12.62 12.69
C ALA A 10 2.36 13.63 13.06
N THR A 11 2.73 14.70 13.77
CA THR A 11 1.81 15.79 14.11
C THR A 11 1.28 16.47 12.86
N ALA A 12 2.15 16.83 11.92
CA ALA A 12 1.75 17.48 10.67
C ALA A 12 0.79 16.61 9.85
N MET A 13 1.03 15.30 9.78
CA MET A 13 0.16 14.34 9.09
C MET A 13 -1.22 14.24 9.75
N LEU A 14 -1.29 14.22 11.08
CA LEU A 14 -2.56 14.16 11.80
C LEU A 14 -3.33 15.49 11.70
N GLU A 15 -2.66 16.63 11.75
CA GLU A 15 -3.29 17.95 11.59
C GLU A 15 -3.84 18.18 10.18
N GLN A 16 -3.19 17.60 9.17
CA GLN A 16 -3.56 17.66 7.76
C GLN A 16 -3.87 16.26 7.23
N PRO A 17 -5.01 15.65 7.61
CA PRO A 17 -5.33 14.27 7.24
C PRO A 17 -5.44 14.14 5.72
N HIS A 18 -4.94 13.00 5.21
CA HIS A 18 -4.96 12.72 3.79
C HIS A 18 -6.37 12.27 3.33
N PRO A 19 -6.96 12.85 2.27
CA PRO A 19 -8.33 12.54 1.84
C PRO A 19 -8.58 11.07 1.48
N LEU A 20 -7.54 10.37 1.01
CA LEU A 20 -7.64 8.97 0.62
C LEU A 20 -7.18 8.01 1.73
N VAL A 21 -6.68 8.51 2.86
CA VAL A 21 -6.20 7.66 3.97
C VAL A 21 -6.83 8.15 5.27
N SER A 22 -7.85 7.42 5.72
CA SER A 22 -8.37 7.57 7.07
C SER A 22 -7.26 7.27 8.06
N SER A 23 -6.98 8.22 8.94
CA SER A 23 -5.99 8.09 10.00
C SER A 23 -6.59 8.54 11.32
N ALA A 24 -6.44 7.70 12.34
CA ALA A 24 -6.89 7.99 13.69
C ALA A 24 -5.84 7.52 14.69
N THR A 25 -5.63 8.33 15.72
CA THR A 25 -4.81 7.99 16.88
C THR A 25 -5.63 8.18 18.14
N ALA A 26 -5.39 7.33 19.13
CA ALA A 26 -5.99 7.50 20.43
C ALA A 26 -5.06 6.99 21.54
N VAL A 27 -5.23 7.56 22.71
CA VAL A 27 -4.63 7.09 23.95
C VAL A 27 -5.67 7.10 25.05
N TRP A 28 -5.78 5.98 25.77
CA TRP A 28 -6.68 5.89 26.90
C TRP A 28 -5.99 5.29 28.11
N ASN A 29 -6.33 5.78 29.30
CA ASN A 29 -5.82 5.27 30.56
C ASN A 29 -6.93 4.76 31.47
N ARG A 30 -6.61 3.78 32.32
CA ARG A 30 -7.57 3.28 33.30
C ARG A 30 -8.01 4.40 34.25
N PRO A 31 -9.32 4.52 34.56
CA PRO A 31 -9.78 5.45 35.58
C PRO A 31 -9.04 5.26 36.91
N GLY A 32 -8.57 6.36 37.51
CA GLY A 32 -7.83 6.31 38.78
C GLY A 32 -6.32 6.09 38.63
N THR A 33 -5.80 6.06 37.40
CA THR A 33 -4.35 6.14 37.12
C THR A 33 -3.91 7.51 36.60
N ASP A 34 -4.75 8.52 36.77
CA ASP A 34 -4.52 9.88 36.29
C ASP A 34 -3.46 10.58 37.15
N THR A 35 -2.45 11.15 36.48
CA THR A 35 -1.38 11.92 37.12
C THR A 35 -1.23 13.29 36.45
N ASP A 36 -0.58 14.24 37.10
CA ASP A 36 -0.28 15.55 36.50
C ASP A 36 0.63 15.42 35.26
N ARG A 37 1.57 14.48 35.29
CA ARG A 37 2.49 14.21 34.18
C ARG A 37 1.75 13.64 32.96
N LEU A 38 0.84 12.71 33.18
CA LEU A 38 0.02 12.13 32.11
C LEU A 38 -0.88 13.21 31.47
N ARG A 39 -1.53 14.04 32.30
CA ARG A 39 -2.36 15.15 31.83
C ARG A 39 -1.56 16.17 31.02
N HIS A 40 -0.36 16.50 31.47
CA HIS A 40 0.52 17.38 30.71
C HIS A 40 0.92 16.77 29.37
N TRP A 41 1.26 15.48 29.34
CA TRP A 41 1.56 14.79 28.10
C TRP A 41 0.37 14.76 27.14
N TYR A 42 -0.85 14.47 27.61
CA TYR A 42 -2.06 14.57 26.77
C TYR A 42 -2.25 15.95 26.15
N SER A 43 -1.96 17.03 26.89
CA SER A 43 -2.04 18.39 26.35
C SER A 43 -1.02 18.70 25.25
N SER A 44 0.01 17.86 25.09
CA SER A 44 1.01 17.96 24.03
C SER A 44 0.70 17.15 22.78
N LEU A 45 -0.33 16.29 22.83
CA LEU A 45 -0.71 15.45 21.70
C LEU A 45 -1.45 16.25 20.62
N PRO A 46 -1.38 15.83 19.35
CA PRO A 46 -2.14 16.46 18.27
C PRO A 46 -3.64 16.51 18.61
N PRO A 47 -4.35 17.62 18.36
CA PRO A 47 -5.74 17.81 18.80
C PRO A 47 -6.73 16.74 18.32
N ARG A 48 -6.41 16.04 17.22
CA ARG A 48 -7.22 14.95 16.65
C ARG A 48 -6.98 13.60 17.34
N THR A 49 -6.03 13.51 18.26
CA THR A 49 -5.79 12.29 19.02
C THR A 49 -6.90 12.12 20.06
N GLY A 50 -7.63 11.01 19.99
CA GLY A 50 -8.61 10.66 21.01
C GLY A 50 -7.93 10.48 22.37
N THR A 51 -8.42 11.13 23.41
CA THR A 51 -7.89 10.97 24.77
C THR A 51 -9.01 10.73 25.77
N GLY A 52 -8.71 10.06 26.89
CA GLY A 52 -9.67 9.92 27.98
C GLY A 52 -9.56 8.60 28.76
N PRO A 53 -10.60 8.24 29.53
CA PRO A 53 -10.63 6.98 30.26
C PRO A 53 -10.69 5.80 29.29
N LEU A 54 -10.07 4.68 29.68
CA LEU A 54 -10.08 3.41 28.95
C LEU A 54 -11.53 2.93 28.78
N PRO A 55 -12.04 2.90 27.54
CA PRO A 55 -13.40 2.46 27.29
C PRO A 55 -13.54 0.94 27.45
N GLU A 56 -14.79 0.49 27.58
CA GLU A 56 -15.12 -0.94 27.55
C GLU A 56 -14.89 -1.53 26.16
N GLN A 57 -14.75 -2.86 26.09
CA GLN A 57 -14.40 -3.57 24.86
C GLN A 57 -15.33 -3.24 23.68
N ALA A 58 -16.65 -3.17 23.92
CA ALA A 58 -17.62 -2.87 22.85
C ALA A 58 -17.40 -1.49 22.21
N LEU A 59 -16.93 -0.51 22.98
CA LEU A 59 -16.61 0.83 22.47
C LEU A 59 -15.26 0.85 21.74
N LEU A 60 -14.30 0.02 22.15
CA LEU A 60 -13.05 -0.17 21.41
C LEU A 60 -13.30 -0.85 20.06
N ASP A 61 -14.18 -1.86 20.03
CA ASP A 61 -14.56 -2.56 18.81
C ASP A 61 -15.31 -1.61 17.86
N ALA A 62 -16.23 -0.78 18.39
CA ALA A 62 -16.87 0.28 17.62
C ALA A 62 -15.86 1.31 17.06
N TRP A 63 -14.88 1.73 17.87
CA TRP A 63 -13.80 2.61 17.44
C TRP A 63 -12.96 1.99 16.31
N ALA A 64 -12.60 0.70 16.43
CA ALA A 64 -11.88 -0.02 15.40
C ALA A 64 -12.68 -0.06 14.09
N LYS A 65 -13.98 -0.39 14.18
CA LYS A 65 -14.87 -0.47 13.02
C LYS A 65 -15.03 0.88 12.33
N GLU A 66 -15.28 1.94 13.09
CA GLU A 66 -15.44 3.29 12.55
C GLU A 66 -14.17 3.76 11.82
N HIS A 67 -13.01 3.69 12.48
CA HIS A 67 -11.77 4.22 11.92
C HIS A 67 -11.09 3.32 10.90
N SER A 68 -11.55 2.07 10.76
CA SER A 68 -11.14 1.14 9.69
C SER A 68 -12.07 1.10 8.49
N LEU A 69 -13.05 2.02 8.40
CA LEU A 69 -14.09 2.01 7.35
C LEU A 69 -14.90 0.71 7.31
N GLY A 70 -15.07 0.08 8.47
CA GLY A 70 -15.77 -1.18 8.64
C GLY A 70 -14.95 -2.44 8.34
N MET A 71 -13.66 -2.31 8.01
CA MET A 71 -12.82 -3.47 7.63
C MET A 71 -12.31 -4.28 8.84
N ILE A 72 -12.26 -3.67 10.03
CA ILE A 72 -11.83 -4.32 11.27
C ILE A 72 -12.96 -4.18 12.28
N ASP A 73 -13.69 -5.27 12.51
CA ASP A 73 -14.86 -5.29 13.41
C ASP A 73 -14.47 -5.31 14.90
N GLU A 74 -13.35 -5.94 15.26
CA GLU A 74 -12.90 -6.09 16.65
C GLU A 74 -11.57 -5.39 16.89
N PHE A 75 -11.45 -4.73 18.05
CA PHE A 75 -10.19 -4.13 18.47
C PHE A 75 -9.16 -5.24 18.78
N PRO A 76 -7.91 -5.13 18.30
CA PRO A 76 -6.95 -6.25 18.34
C PRO A 76 -6.44 -6.59 19.74
N LEU A 77 -6.58 -5.67 20.70
CA LEU A 77 -6.25 -5.88 22.10
C LEU A 77 -7.53 -6.16 22.91
N LYS A 78 -7.47 -7.19 23.77
CA LYS A 78 -8.52 -7.44 24.76
C LYS A 78 -8.20 -6.71 26.07
N VAL A 79 -9.13 -5.91 26.56
CA VAL A 79 -8.95 -5.14 27.81
C VAL A 79 -9.10 -6.06 29.01
N THR A 80 -7.99 -6.32 29.71
CA THR A 80 -7.95 -7.06 30.97
C THR A 80 -7.72 -6.12 32.16
N PRO A 81 -8.03 -6.53 33.42
CA PRO A 81 -7.89 -5.68 34.61
C PRO A 81 -6.48 -5.16 34.91
N ASP A 82 -5.45 -5.65 34.24
CA ASP A 82 -4.06 -5.22 34.29
C ASP A 82 -3.71 -4.11 33.28
N VAL A 83 -4.52 -3.89 32.24
CA VAL A 83 -4.28 -2.87 31.19
C VAL A 83 -4.47 -1.43 31.70
N VAL A 84 -3.39 -0.72 32.03
CA VAL A 84 -3.46 0.65 32.58
C VAL A 84 -3.43 1.77 31.54
N LEU A 85 -2.89 1.49 30.35
CA LEU A 85 -2.74 2.44 29.25
C LEU A 85 -2.85 1.71 27.92
N VAL A 86 -3.60 2.26 26.98
CA VAL A 86 -3.73 1.77 25.61
C VAL A 86 -3.36 2.90 24.66
N LEU A 87 -2.46 2.60 23.72
CA LEU A 87 -2.19 3.43 22.56
C LEU A 87 -2.80 2.73 21.35
N ALA A 88 -3.53 3.48 20.54
CA ALA A 88 -4.18 2.97 19.35
C ALA A 88 -3.85 3.85 18.15
N GLY A 89 -3.60 3.21 17.03
CA GLY A 89 -3.52 3.83 15.71
C GLY A 89 -4.35 3.01 14.74
N ALA A 90 -5.10 3.69 13.88
CA ALA A 90 -5.82 3.08 12.78
C ALA A 90 -5.47 3.83 11.50
N LEU A 91 -5.16 3.05 10.46
CA LEU A 91 -4.99 3.52 9.09
C LEU A 91 -5.89 2.68 8.21
N ALA A 92 -6.70 3.33 7.38
CA ALA A 92 -7.57 2.66 6.44
C ALA A 92 -7.73 3.48 5.17
N THR A 93 -7.89 2.78 4.05
CA THR A 93 -8.17 3.41 2.76
C THR A 93 -9.19 2.55 2.01
N ARG A 94 -10.12 3.22 1.34
CA ARG A 94 -11.08 2.64 0.41
C ARG A 94 -11.12 3.56 -0.80
N VAL A 95 -10.55 3.13 -1.91
CA VAL A 95 -10.32 3.95 -3.10
C VAL A 95 -10.56 3.20 -4.40
N THR A 96 -11.05 3.94 -5.38
CA THR A 96 -11.21 3.49 -6.77
C THR A 96 -9.98 3.90 -7.58
N TRP A 97 -9.53 3.02 -8.48
CA TRP A 97 -8.45 3.36 -9.40
C TRP A 97 -8.86 4.51 -10.33
N GLU A 98 -7.92 5.39 -10.67
CA GLU A 98 -8.13 6.38 -11.73
C GLU A 98 -8.40 5.68 -13.07
N GLU A 99 -7.68 4.59 -13.33
CA GLU A 99 -7.91 3.70 -14.47
C GLU A 99 -8.11 2.26 -13.96
N PRO A 100 -9.28 1.63 -14.18
CA PRO A 100 -9.50 0.24 -13.80
C PRO A 100 -8.63 -0.75 -14.58
N PHE A 101 -8.47 -1.94 -14.02
CA PHE A 101 -7.80 -3.05 -14.72
C PHE A 101 -8.69 -3.68 -15.79
N ASP A 102 -8.04 -4.14 -16.86
CA ASP A 102 -8.58 -5.14 -17.75
C ASP A 102 -8.48 -6.53 -17.13
N VAL A 103 -9.19 -7.50 -17.72
CA VAL A 103 -9.15 -8.91 -17.29
C VAL A 103 -8.45 -9.76 -18.34
N ALA A 104 -7.61 -10.68 -17.90
CA ALA A 104 -6.91 -11.64 -18.74
C ALA A 104 -7.06 -13.06 -18.17
N PRO A 105 -6.89 -14.12 -18.99
CA PRO A 105 -6.84 -15.49 -18.48
C PRO A 105 -5.62 -15.67 -17.57
N ALA A 106 -5.74 -16.50 -16.53
CA ALA A 106 -4.66 -16.75 -15.57
C ALA A 106 -3.38 -17.32 -16.22
N SER A 107 -3.49 -17.98 -17.38
CA SER A 107 -2.35 -18.41 -18.19
C SER A 107 -1.42 -17.25 -18.60
N ALA A 108 -1.89 -16.00 -18.57
CA ALA A 108 -1.08 -14.82 -18.83
C ALA A 108 -0.04 -14.52 -17.72
N LEU A 109 -0.14 -15.15 -16.54
CA LEU A 109 0.92 -15.12 -15.52
C LEU A 109 2.18 -15.89 -15.94
N GLY A 110 2.12 -16.61 -17.06
CA GLY A 110 3.23 -17.38 -17.61
C GLY A 110 3.26 -18.83 -17.12
N PRO A 111 4.03 -19.68 -17.82
CA PRO A 111 4.04 -21.12 -17.58
C PRO A 111 4.69 -21.53 -16.25
N GLU A 112 5.57 -20.69 -15.70
CA GLU A 112 6.25 -20.92 -14.42
C GLU A 112 5.51 -20.31 -13.22
N SER A 113 4.32 -19.76 -13.45
CA SER A 113 3.54 -19.17 -12.36
C SER A 113 3.16 -20.21 -11.31
N ALA A 114 3.32 -19.84 -10.05
CA ALA A 114 2.86 -20.63 -8.91
C ALA A 114 1.33 -20.66 -8.78
N TRP A 115 0.60 -19.84 -9.55
CA TRP A 115 -0.83 -19.57 -9.34
C TRP A 115 -1.69 -19.80 -10.58
N ALA A 116 -1.10 -19.86 -11.78
CA ALA A 116 -1.85 -19.96 -13.04
C ALA A 116 -2.75 -21.20 -13.15
N ALA A 117 -2.49 -22.26 -12.38
CA ALA A 117 -3.32 -23.47 -12.33
C ALA A 117 -4.53 -23.35 -11.38
N ASP A 118 -4.44 -22.49 -10.37
CA ASP A 118 -5.45 -22.35 -9.31
C ASP A 118 -6.39 -21.16 -9.55
N LEU A 119 -6.04 -20.27 -10.47
CA LEU A 119 -6.82 -19.10 -10.87
C LEU A 119 -7.39 -19.31 -12.28
N SER A 120 -8.57 -18.73 -12.54
CA SER A 120 -9.15 -18.68 -13.89
C SER A 120 -8.82 -17.37 -14.59
N ARG A 121 -8.87 -16.24 -13.87
CA ARG A 121 -8.67 -14.89 -14.40
C ARG A 121 -7.72 -14.09 -13.52
N VAL A 122 -7.09 -13.11 -14.14
CA VAL A 122 -6.14 -12.17 -13.50
C VAL A 122 -6.35 -10.77 -14.05
N LEU A 123 -5.77 -9.78 -13.37
CA LEU A 123 -5.78 -8.40 -13.78
C LEU A 123 -4.70 -8.13 -14.83
N SER A 124 -5.02 -7.26 -15.77
CA SER A 124 -4.12 -6.73 -16.79
C SER A 124 -4.12 -5.22 -16.69
N SER A 125 -2.94 -4.61 -16.59
CA SER A 125 -2.84 -3.15 -16.62
C SER A 125 -3.43 -2.60 -17.93
N PRO A 126 -4.21 -1.51 -17.88
CA PRO A 126 -4.69 -0.82 -19.07
C PRO A 126 -3.52 -0.22 -19.88
N PRO A 127 -3.73 0.13 -21.15
CA PRO A 127 -2.68 0.70 -22.01
C PRO A 127 -2.10 2.05 -21.54
N ALA A 128 -2.83 2.78 -20.69
CA ALA A 128 -2.43 4.08 -20.16
C ALA A 128 -2.86 4.25 -18.70
N GLY A 129 -2.29 5.23 -18.00
CA GLY A 129 -2.62 5.59 -16.61
C GLY A 129 -1.90 4.77 -15.55
N HIS A 130 -1.55 3.52 -15.82
CA HIS A 130 -0.68 2.72 -14.95
C HIS A 130 0.80 2.95 -15.27
N VAL A 131 1.63 2.81 -14.25
CA VAL A 131 3.09 2.82 -14.41
C VAL A 131 3.59 1.38 -14.32
N ALA A 132 4.41 0.95 -15.27
CA ALA A 132 5.05 -0.35 -15.26
C ALA A 132 6.44 -0.25 -15.88
N PHE A 133 7.44 -0.90 -15.26
CA PHE A 133 8.82 -0.92 -15.73
C PHE A 133 9.63 -2.04 -15.09
N ILE A 134 10.82 -2.29 -15.64
CA ILE A 134 11.86 -3.12 -15.04
C ILE A 134 12.86 -2.21 -14.34
N ALA A 135 13.28 -2.58 -13.13
CA ALA A 135 14.28 -1.87 -12.36
C ALA A 135 15.37 -2.82 -11.88
N THR A 136 16.58 -2.30 -11.67
CA THR A 136 17.68 -3.07 -11.05
C THR A 136 18.07 -2.41 -9.74
N THR A 137 17.91 -3.14 -8.63
CA THR A 137 18.28 -2.68 -7.29
C THR A 137 19.51 -3.41 -6.77
N GLU A 138 20.22 -2.78 -5.85
CA GLU A 138 21.40 -3.39 -5.22
C GLU A 138 21.04 -4.62 -4.38
N THR A 139 19.85 -4.62 -3.77
CA THR A 139 19.44 -5.64 -2.79
C THR A 139 18.70 -6.82 -3.41
N ALA A 140 17.88 -6.59 -4.44
CA ALA A 140 17.01 -7.60 -5.05
C ALA A 140 17.41 -7.95 -6.50
N GLY A 141 18.40 -7.25 -7.08
CA GLY A 141 18.75 -7.42 -8.50
C GLY A 141 17.65 -6.88 -9.40
N ASP A 142 17.35 -7.58 -10.49
CA ASP A 142 16.29 -7.18 -11.41
C ASP A 142 14.90 -7.47 -10.81
N VAL A 143 14.04 -6.46 -10.85
CA VAL A 143 12.67 -6.51 -10.37
C VAL A 143 11.71 -5.93 -11.41
N ILE A 144 10.49 -6.47 -11.44
CA ILE A 144 9.38 -5.84 -12.15
C ILE A 144 8.58 -4.97 -11.20
N VAL A 145 8.14 -3.82 -11.71
CA VAL A 145 7.39 -2.82 -10.97
C VAL A 145 6.09 -2.54 -11.71
N HIS A 146 5.00 -2.49 -10.97
CA HIS A 146 3.70 -2.00 -11.44
C HIS A 146 3.11 -1.06 -10.38
N ALA A 147 2.47 0.03 -10.81
CA ALA A 147 1.71 0.90 -9.93
C ALA A 147 0.35 1.26 -10.54
N ALA A 148 -0.69 1.07 -9.73
CA ALA A 148 -2.03 1.62 -9.97
C ALA A 148 -2.24 2.82 -9.04
N THR A 149 -2.87 3.87 -9.55
CA THR A 149 -3.07 5.12 -8.80
C THR A 149 -4.56 5.36 -8.58
N ALA A 150 -4.90 5.81 -7.38
CA ALA A 150 -6.19 6.37 -7.03
C ALA A 150 -6.04 7.85 -6.72
N GLY A 151 -7.06 8.66 -7.04
CA GLY A 151 -7.00 10.10 -6.90
C GLY A 151 -8.29 10.74 -6.41
N CYS A 152 -8.14 11.82 -5.63
CA CYS A 152 -9.22 12.74 -5.27
C CYS A 152 -8.66 14.17 -5.26
N GLY A 153 -9.05 15.01 -6.22
CA GLY A 153 -8.52 16.37 -6.34
C GLY A 153 -6.99 16.35 -6.55
N PRO A 154 -6.17 17.01 -5.68
CA PRO A 154 -4.71 16.96 -5.74
C PRO A 154 -4.08 15.76 -5.01
N ALA A 155 -4.87 15.04 -4.21
CA ALA A 155 -4.41 13.91 -3.41
C ALA A 155 -4.30 12.65 -4.25
N ARG A 156 -3.26 11.86 -4.03
CA ARG A 156 -3.00 10.63 -4.77
C ARG A 156 -2.47 9.53 -3.86
N LEU A 157 -2.93 8.31 -4.09
CA LEU A 157 -2.42 7.09 -3.47
C LEU A 157 -2.04 6.11 -4.58
N SER A 158 -0.78 5.71 -4.62
CA SER A 158 -0.29 4.69 -5.55
C SER A 158 -0.06 3.38 -4.83
N VAL A 159 -0.57 2.28 -5.36
CA VAL A 159 -0.28 0.94 -4.87
C VAL A 159 0.73 0.30 -5.81
N VAL A 160 1.96 0.14 -5.30
CA VAL A 160 3.13 -0.30 -6.05
C VAL A 160 3.41 -1.78 -5.75
N SER A 161 3.34 -2.62 -6.77
CA SER A 161 3.69 -4.03 -6.72
C SER A 161 5.12 -4.23 -7.24
N VAL A 162 5.93 -4.98 -6.51
CA VAL A 162 7.33 -5.28 -6.86
C VAL A 162 7.61 -6.76 -6.71
N ALA A 163 8.04 -7.41 -7.79
CA ALA A 163 8.44 -8.82 -7.80
C ALA A 163 9.88 -8.97 -8.31
N ALA A 164 10.65 -9.82 -7.65
CA ALA A 164 12.00 -10.23 -8.04
C ALA A 164 12.01 -11.72 -8.37
N ALA A 165 13.13 -12.28 -8.84
CA ALA A 165 13.20 -13.73 -9.11
C ALA A 165 12.80 -14.57 -7.86
N PRO A 166 12.18 -15.76 -8.03
CA PRO A 166 11.61 -16.52 -6.91
C PRO A 166 12.59 -16.92 -5.80
N ASP A 167 13.88 -16.95 -6.09
CA ASP A 167 14.96 -17.29 -5.16
C ASP A 167 15.48 -16.08 -4.35
N VAL A 168 15.06 -14.87 -4.71
CA VAL A 168 15.39 -13.65 -3.97
C VAL A 168 14.67 -13.63 -2.63
N ALA A 169 15.43 -13.37 -1.56
CA ALA A 169 14.89 -13.36 -0.21
C ALA A 169 13.79 -12.28 -0.05
N PHE A 170 12.69 -12.66 0.60
CA PHE A 170 11.54 -11.80 0.91
C PHE A 170 11.94 -10.39 1.39
N GLY A 171 12.85 -10.31 2.37
CA GLY A 171 13.28 -9.04 2.96
C GLY A 171 13.94 -8.09 1.95
N ASN A 172 14.64 -8.64 0.95
CA ASN A 172 15.27 -7.83 -0.09
C ASN A 172 14.24 -7.29 -1.08
N VAL A 173 13.24 -8.08 -1.45
CA VAL A 173 12.14 -7.64 -2.31
C VAL A 173 11.33 -6.54 -1.61
N LEU A 174 11.03 -6.70 -0.32
CA LEU A 174 10.33 -5.69 0.45
C LEU A 174 11.15 -4.40 0.60
N ALA A 175 12.46 -4.50 0.83
CA ALA A 175 13.36 -3.34 0.88
C ALA A 175 13.38 -2.59 -0.45
N ALA A 176 13.51 -3.30 -1.58
CA ALA A 176 13.43 -2.73 -2.93
C ALA A 176 12.07 -2.05 -3.18
N ALA A 177 10.96 -2.63 -2.71
CA ALA A 177 9.65 -2.02 -2.83
C ALA A 177 9.56 -0.68 -2.08
N HIS A 178 10.11 -0.59 -0.87
CA HIS A 178 10.17 0.66 -0.10
C HIS A 178 11.09 1.72 -0.71
N GLU A 179 12.16 1.32 -1.39
CA GLU A 179 13.06 2.21 -2.13
C GLU A 179 12.37 2.79 -3.38
N ILE A 180 11.67 1.95 -4.15
CA ILE A 180 11.05 2.32 -5.42
C ILE A 180 9.76 3.12 -5.23
N ALA A 181 8.89 2.71 -4.29
CA ALA A 181 7.52 3.24 -4.22
C ALA A 181 7.45 4.78 -4.13
N PRO A 182 8.24 5.49 -3.29
CA PRO A 182 8.18 6.96 -3.20
C PRO A 182 8.57 7.69 -4.47
N THR A 183 9.31 7.04 -5.38
CA THR A 183 9.87 7.64 -6.61
C THR A 183 9.24 7.06 -7.89
N VAL A 184 8.20 6.22 -7.76
CA VAL A 184 7.61 5.48 -8.89
C VAL A 184 7.06 6.37 -10.01
N HIS A 185 6.70 7.61 -9.68
CA HIS A 185 6.18 8.62 -10.62
C HIS A 185 7.21 9.68 -11.03
N ASP A 186 8.46 9.57 -10.57
CA ASP A 186 9.53 10.45 -11.03
C ASP A 186 9.79 10.25 -12.53
N ARG A 187 10.41 11.23 -13.18
CA ARG A 187 10.71 11.18 -14.62
C ARG A 187 12.21 11.35 -14.88
N PRO A 188 12.97 10.25 -15.11
CA PRO A 188 12.55 8.85 -15.07
C PRO A 188 12.37 8.31 -13.62
N PRO A 189 11.61 7.22 -13.41
CA PRO A 189 11.56 6.54 -12.12
C PRO A 189 12.95 6.06 -11.70
N ALA A 190 13.21 6.04 -10.40
CA ALA A 190 14.49 5.57 -9.87
C ALA A 190 14.74 4.10 -10.28
N HIS A 191 16.00 3.76 -10.53
CA HIS A 191 16.47 2.41 -10.86
C HIS A 191 15.92 1.81 -12.16
N ARG A 192 15.11 2.55 -12.93
CA ARG A 192 14.51 2.08 -14.17
C ARG A 192 15.58 1.71 -15.21
N VAL A 193 15.40 0.54 -15.81
CA VAL A 193 16.20 0.05 -16.93
C VAL A 193 15.43 0.23 -18.24
N SER A 194 16.12 0.67 -19.30
CA SER A 194 15.55 0.72 -20.64
C SER A 194 15.33 -0.70 -21.16
N LEU A 195 14.18 -0.97 -21.78
CA LEU A 195 13.90 -2.26 -22.39
C LEU A 195 14.89 -2.59 -23.51
N PHE A 196 15.49 -1.58 -24.14
CA PHE A 196 16.50 -1.78 -25.18
C PHE A 196 17.88 -2.16 -24.66
N ASP A 197 18.13 -1.98 -23.37
CA ASP A 197 19.37 -2.41 -22.72
C ASP A 197 19.27 -3.86 -22.21
N LEU A 198 18.07 -4.46 -22.29
CA LEU A 198 17.79 -5.84 -21.91
C LEU A 198 17.78 -6.76 -23.14
N PRO A 199 18.00 -8.08 -23.01
CA PRO A 199 17.83 -9.01 -24.13
C PRO A 199 16.34 -9.21 -24.46
N VAL A 200 16.01 -9.34 -25.76
CA VAL A 200 14.71 -9.85 -26.22
C VAL A 200 14.60 -11.31 -25.83
N GLY A 201 13.44 -11.73 -25.33
CA GLY A 201 13.21 -13.10 -24.89
C GLY A 201 12.29 -13.19 -23.69
N GLU A 202 12.22 -14.37 -23.12
CA GLU A 202 11.36 -14.72 -22.00
C GLU A 202 12.20 -15.09 -20.77
N THR A 203 11.76 -14.59 -19.62
CA THR A 203 12.23 -14.94 -18.27
C THR A 203 11.01 -15.30 -17.42
N THR A 204 11.24 -15.74 -16.19
CA THR A 204 10.16 -15.96 -15.21
C THR A 204 9.36 -14.69 -14.93
N LEU A 205 10.01 -13.52 -14.93
CA LEU A 205 9.41 -12.23 -14.57
C LEU A 205 8.81 -11.48 -15.76
N TRP A 206 9.30 -11.69 -16.97
CA TRP A 206 8.83 -10.94 -18.13
C TRP A 206 9.03 -11.64 -19.47
N THR A 207 8.34 -11.15 -20.49
CA THR A 207 8.69 -11.38 -21.89
C THR A 207 8.91 -10.05 -22.58
N ILE A 208 10.07 -9.86 -23.20
CA ILE A 208 10.40 -8.70 -24.04
C ILE A 208 10.35 -9.12 -25.50
N ARG A 209 9.62 -8.35 -26.31
CA ARG A 209 9.55 -8.48 -27.77
C ARG A 209 9.96 -7.16 -28.42
N GLU A 210 10.42 -7.25 -29.65
CA GLU A 210 10.79 -6.11 -30.47
C GLU A 210 10.04 -6.21 -31.80
N ASP A 211 9.25 -5.19 -32.10
CA ASP A 211 8.43 -5.09 -33.31
C ASP A 211 8.64 -3.73 -33.98
N ARG A 212 8.43 -3.68 -35.30
CA ARG A 212 8.32 -2.43 -36.07
C ARG A 212 6.87 -2.00 -36.06
N ALA A 213 6.56 -0.86 -35.43
CA ALA A 213 5.19 -0.37 -35.32
C ALA A 213 5.13 1.17 -35.35
N PRO A 214 3.95 1.76 -35.63
CA PRO A 214 3.77 3.20 -35.53
C PRO A 214 4.06 3.68 -34.11
N THR A 215 4.86 4.74 -34.02
CA THR A 215 5.29 5.37 -32.79
C THR A 215 5.19 6.89 -32.88
N HIS A 216 4.90 7.51 -31.73
CA HIS A 216 4.97 8.96 -31.53
C HIS A 216 6.27 9.40 -30.85
N ALA A 217 7.18 8.45 -30.55
CA ALA A 217 8.46 8.75 -29.92
C ALA A 217 9.36 9.53 -30.89
N PRO A 218 9.87 10.73 -30.53
CA PRO A 218 10.75 11.51 -31.40
C PRO A 218 12.05 10.79 -31.78
N SER A 219 12.49 9.85 -30.95
CA SER A 219 13.66 8.98 -31.18
C SER A 219 13.38 7.85 -32.19
N GLY A 220 12.14 7.62 -32.58
CA GLY A 220 11.71 6.41 -33.30
C GLY A 220 11.82 5.14 -32.47
N ARG A 221 12.06 5.25 -31.16
CA ARG A 221 12.19 4.12 -30.22
C ARG A 221 11.17 4.27 -29.10
N GLU A 222 10.27 3.30 -28.99
CA GLU A 222 9.20 3.28 -28.00
C GLU A 222 9.31 2.08 -27.09
N GLU A 223 9.01 2.28 -25.81
CA GLU A 223 8.94 1.20 -24.83
C GLU A 223 7.51 1.10 -24.31
N ARG A 224 6.92 -0.09 -24.41
CA ARG A 224 5.57 -0.40 -23.94
C ARG A 224 5.67 -1.44 -22.83
N HIS A 225 4.93 -1.22 -21.76
CA HIS A 225 4.89 -2.14 -20.64
C HIS A 225 3.45 -2.54 -20.38
N ARG A 226 3.25 -3.82 -20.07
CA ARG A 226 1.97 -4.36 -19.63
C ARG A 226 2.23 -5.26 -18.44
N ALA A 227 1.55 -5.01 -17.33
CA ALA A 227 1.64 -5.86 -16.14
C ALA A 227 0.44 -6.80 -16.06
N VAL A 228 0.69 -8.04 -15.67
CA VAL A 228 -0.32 -9.05 -15.38
C VAL A 228 -0.11 -9.52 -13.94
N LEU A 229 -1.15 -9.41 -13.11
CA LEU A 229 -1.11 -9.69 -11.69
C LEU A 229 -2.48 -10.16 -11.18
N PRO A 230 -2.55 -11.01 -10.14
CA PRO A 230 -3.83 -11.49 -9.63
C PRO A 230 -4.53 -10.47 -8.74
N CYS A 231 -5.81 -10.73 -8.44
CA CYS A 231 -6.47 -10.11 -7.28
C CYS A 231 -5.88 -10.69 -5.99
N TRP A 232 -6.09 -10.00 -4.87
CA TRP A 232 -5.75 -10.55 -3.55
C TRP A 232 -6.51 -9.84 -2.44
N ALA A 233 -6.75 -10.56 -1.35
CA ALA A 233 -7.12 -10.02 -0.06
C ALA A 233 -6.12 -10.51 0.98
N ALA A 234 -5.78 -9.65 1.94
CA ALA A 234 -4.87 -9.97 3.02
C ALA A 234 -5.40 -9.41 4.33
N GLU A 235 -5.35 -10.25 5.37
CA GLU A 235 -5.59 -9.87 6.75
C GLU A 235 -4.36 -10.26 7.58
N GLY A 236 -3.89 -9.32 8.41
CA GLY A 236 -2.81 -9.52 9.35
C GLY A 236 -3.20 -9.03 10.73
N ASN A 237 -2.95 -9.85 11.75
CA ASN A 237 -3.02 -9.44 13.16
C ASN A 237 -1.68 -9.75 13.81
N HIS A 238 -0.91 -8.70 14.08
CA HIS A 238 0.47 -8.78 14.50
C HIS A 238 0.62 -8.42 15.97
N ASP A 239 1.33 -9.26 16.72
CA ASP A 239 1.81 -8.93 18.06
C ASP A 239 3.13 -8.17 17.93
N LEU A 240 3.13 -6.91 18.37
CA LEU A 240 4.28 -6.02 18.30
C LEU A 240 5.08 -6.00 19.62
N GLY A 241 4.82 -6.96 20.52
CA GLY A 241 5.55 -7.14 21.76
C GLY A 241 6.99 -7.66 21.60
N ASP A 242 7.41 -7.99 20.37
CA ASP A 242 8.77 -8.45 20.10
C ASP A 242 9.81 -7.39 20.54
N PRO A 243 10.81 -7.75 21.35
CA PRO A 243 11.84 -6.83 21.82
C PRO A 243 12.62 -6.10 20.72
N SER A 244 12.69 -6.65 19.51
CA SER A 244 13.36 -6.04 18.36
C SER A 244 12.60 -4.85 17.75
N LEU A 245 11.28 -4.74 17.96
CA LEU A 245 10.40 -3.75 17.33
C LEU A 245 10.35 -2.40 18.06
N GLY A 246 11.14 -2.22 19.12
CA GLY A 246 11.29 -0.95 19.84
C GLY A 246 10.12 -0.55 20.76
N PHE A 247 8.95 -1.20 20.65
CA PHE A 247 7.80 -0.92 21.51
C PHE A 247 8.05 -1.10 23.02
N PRO A 248 8.87 -2.06 23.48
CA PRO A 248 9.25 -2.11 24.89
C PRO A 248 10.02 -0.89 25.39
N LEU A 249 10.74 -0.17 24.51
CA LEU A 249 11.38 1.10 24.86
C LEU A 249 10.34 2.22 25.01
N ALA A 250 9.35 2.27 24.13
CA ALA A 250 8.23 3.22 24.25
C ALA A 250 7.48 3.00 25.58
N ALA A 251 7.20 1.76 25.96
CA ALA A 251 6.59 1.43 27.25
C ALA A 251 7.40 1.93 28.45
N ARG A 252 8.73 1.78 28.41
CA ARG A 252 9.63 2.29 29.46
C ARG A 252 9.62 3.82 29.54
N ALA A 253 9.50 4.51 28.41
CA ALA A 253 9.40 5.97 28.37
C ALA A 253 8.08 6.49 28.94
N LEU A 254 6.98 5.72 28.82
CA LEU A 254 5.65 6.10 29.31
C LEU A 254 5.42 5.75 30.79
N ALA A 255 6.11 4.75 31.33
CA ALA A 255 5.94 4.31 32.73
C ALA A 255 6.06 5.45 33.78
N PRO A 256 7.02 6.38 33.68
CA PRO A 256 7.13 7.51 34.61
C PRO A 256 5.96 8.50 34.55
N LEU A 257 5.19 8.53 33.45
CA LEU A 257 3.99 9.35 33.35
C LEU A 257 2.88 8.80 34.25
N LEU A 258 2.85 7.49 34.49
CA LEU A 258 1.87 6.85 35.38
C LEU A 258 2.39 6.68 36.82
N GLU A 259 3.53 7.29 37.16
CA GLU A 259 4.22 7.14 38.45
C GLU A 259 4.49 5.66 38.82
N ARG A 260 4.70 4.81 37.81
CA ARG A 260 4.97 3.38 37.99
C ARG A 260 6.38 3.01 37.55
N SER A 261 6.91 1.95 38.15
CA SER A 261 8.13 1.27 37.69
C SER A 261 7.75 -0.03 36.99
N GLY A 262 8.04 -0.11 35.68
CA GLY A 262 7.77 -1.30 34.87
C GLY A 262 6.29 -1.47 34.49
N LEU A 263 5.95 -1.12 33.25
CA LEU A 263 4.65 -1.45 32.67
C LEU A 263 4.81 -2.70 31.81
N GLU A 264 3.90 -3.67 32.00
CA GLU A 264 3.67 -4.67 30.98
C GLU A 264 3.00 -3.99 29.79
N PHE A 265 3.52 -4.22 28.60
CA PHE A 265 3.07 -3.57 27.38
C PHE A 265 2.62 -4.61 26.38
N LYS A 266 1.45 -4.37 25.80
CA LYS A 266 0.90 -5.15 24.69
C LYS A 266 0.63 -4.18 23.55
N ALA A 267 1.30 -4.37 22.42
CA ALA A 267 0.93 -3.70 21.18
C ALA A 267 0.49 -4.73 20.17
N ARG A 268 -0.60 -4.42 19.49
CA ARG A 268 -1.07 -5.17 18.35
C ARG A 268 -1.44 -4.26 17.21
N GLN A 269 -1.27 -4.76 16.01
CA GLN A 269 -1.70 -4.09 14.80
C GLN A 269 -2.52 -5.08 13.98
N ALA A 270 -3.75 -4.70 13.68
CA ALA A 270 -4.56 -5.36 12.67
C ALA A 270 -4.48 -4.57 11.36
N ALA A 271 -4.36 -5.25 10.23
CA ALA A 271 -4.34 -4.66 8.90
C ALA A 271 -5.14 -5.53 7.95
N VAL A 272 -6.04 -4.91 7.18
CA VAL A 272 -6.83 -5.57 6.13
C VAL A 272 -6.64 -4.77 4.85
N ALA A 273 -6.44 -5.48 3.75
CA ALA A 273 -6.24 -4.88 2.44
C ALA A 273 -6.83 -5.78 1.36
N LYS A 274 -7.49 -5.18 0.37
CA LYS A 274 -8.08 -5.89 -0.78
C LYS A 274 -7.73 -5.15 -2.06
N TYR A 275 -7.31 -5.91 -3.05
CA TYR A 275 -6.88 -5.39 -4.34
C TYR A 275 -7.65 -6.09 -5.45
N GLY A 276 -8.43 -5.30 -6.19
CA GLY A 276 -9.27 -5.81 -7.26
C GLY A 276 -9.29 -4.90 -8.47
N ARG A 277 -10.16 -5.26 -9.41
CA ARG A 277 -10.23 -4.67 -10.74
C ARG A 277 -10.49 -3.16 -10.74
N TYR A 278 -11.44 -2.68 -9.93
CA TYR A 278 -11.88 -1.28 -9.93
C TYR A 278 -11.24 -0.44 -8.84
N GLY A 279 -10.63 -1.08 -7.85
CA GLY A 279 -10.05 -0.33 -6.77
C GLY A 279 -9.38 -1.19 -5.72
N PHE A 280 -9.00 -0.44 -4.71
CA PHE A 280 -8.90 -0.85 -3.33
C PHE A 280 -10.25 -0.45 -2.66
N GLU A 281 -11.37 -1.01 -3.19
CA GLU A 281 -12.84 -0.79 -2.98
C GLU A 281 -13.50 0.60 -3.36
N ALA A 282 -14.69 0.58 -4.03
CA ALA A 282 -15.22 1.35 -5.22
C ALA A 282 -16.10 2.64 -4.99
N ALA A 283 -16.54 3.54 -5.93
CA ALA A 283 -16.87 3.51 -7.39
C ALA A 283 -16.57 4.82 -8.24
N ALA A 284 -16.94 4.83 -9.55
CA ALA A 284 -16.42 5.58 -10.74
C ALA A 284 -17.07 6.98 -11.10
N VAL A 285 -16.63 7.84 -12.06
CA VAL A 285 -16.47 7.78 -13.56
C VAL A 285 -15.72 9.02 -14.07
N THR A 286 -14.92 8.99 -15.17
CA THR A 286 -14.74 10.13 -16.13
C THR A 286 -14.16 9.68 -17.49
N GLY A 287 -14.57 10.33 -18.59
CA GLY A 287 -14.07 10.11 -19.96
C GLY A 287 -13.19 11.26 -20.49
N GLY A 288 -12.48 11.01 -21.61
CA GLY A 288 -11.58 11.99 -22.25
C GLY A 288 -11.54 11.87 -23.78
N ALA A 289 -11.12 12.95 -24.44
CA ALA A 289 -10.98 13.05 -25.90
C ALA A 289 -9.50 13.22 -26.30
N ALA A 290 -9.11 12.67 -27.45
CA ALA A 290 -7.77 12.76 -28.00
C ALA A 290 -7.74 13.59 -29.30
N ILE A 291 -6.59 14.24 -29.56
CA ILE A 291 -6.28 14.92 -30.82
C ILE A 291 -5.25 14.07 -31.56
N GLU A 292 -5.50 13.76 -32.83
CA GLU A 292 -4.62 12.92 -33.65
C GLU A 292 -3.42 13.70 -34.22
N SER A 293 -2.28 12.99 -34.31
CA SER A 293 -1.15 13.29 -35.20
C SER A 293 -0.69 11.97 -35.81
N GLU A 294 -0.36 11.97 -37.10
CA GLU A 294 0.05 10.75 -37.81
C GLU A 294 1.36 10.18 -37.24
N PRO A 295 1.36 8.94 -36.72
CA PRO A 295 2.57 8.30 -36.20
C PRO A 295 3.52 7.86 -37.32
N ALA A 296 4.83 7.89 -37.06
CA ALA A 296 5.85 7.36 -37.96
C ALA A 296 6.22 5.92 -37.56
N GLU A 297 6.70 5.10 -38.49
CA GLU A 297 7.21 3.76 -38.13
C GLU A 297 8.51 3.86 -37.31
N GLY A 298 8.56 3.14 -36.18
CA GLY A 298 9.73 3.02 -35.33
C GLY A 298 9.90 1.64 -34.71
N ASP A 299 10.95 1.50 -33.91
CA ASP A 299 11.25 0.29 -33.17
C ASP A 299 10.53 0.33 -31.82
N VAL A 300 9.67 -0.65 -31.57
CA VAL A 300 8.89 -0.74 -30.34
C VAL A 300 9.35 -1.96 -29.57
N ARG A 301 9.83 -1.75 -28.34
CA ARG A 301 10.02 -2.82 -27.37
C ARG A 301 8.84 -2.92 -26.43
N ALA A 302 8.23 -4.10 -26.40
CA ALA A 302 7.11 -4.39 -25.54
C ALA A 302 7.53 -5.41 -24.47
N ALA A 303 7.34 -5.06 -23.19
CA ALA A 303 7.52 -5.95 -22.06
C ALA A 303 6.18 -6.33 -21.44
N GLU A 304 5.91 -7.62 -21.36
CA GLU A 304 4.87 -8.16 -20.49
C GLU A 304 5.50 -8.58 -19.17
N LEU A 305 5.12 -7.92 -18.08
CA LEU A 305 5.61 -8.15 -16.71
C LEU A 305 4.63 -9.05 -15.97
N ARG A 306 5.11 -10.12 -15.33
CA ARG A 306 4.28 -11.18 -14.77
C ARG A 306 4.50 -11.31 -13.27
N PHE A 307 3.49 -10.93 -12.50
CA PHE A 307 3.44 -11.18 -11.06
C PHE A 307 2.90 -12.58 -10.82
N GLY A 308 3.63 -13.60 -11.29
CA GLY A 308 3.21 -15.00 -11.29
C GLY A 308 3.56 -15.80 -10.04
N HIS A 309 4.22 -15.18 -9.06
CA HIS A 309 4.68 -15.77 -7.80
C HIS A 309 4.72 -14.70 -6.72
N PRO A 310 4.98 -15.04 -5.43
CA PRO A 310 4.90 -14.07 -4.34
C PRO A 310 5.72 -12.80 -4.56
N TYR A 311 5.14 -11.67 -4.17
CA TYR A 311 5.68 -10.32 -4.43
C TYR A 311 5.30 -9.33 -3.32
N ALA A 312 6.04 -8.21 -3.26
CA ALA A 312 5.82 -7.16 -2.28
C ALA A 312 4.85 -6.09 -2.81
N VAL A 313 4.05 -5.52 -1.93
CA VAL A 313 3.19 -4.37 -2.23
C VAL A 313 3.47 -3.25 -1.24
N VAL A 314 3.60 -2.02 -1.74
CA VAL A 314 3.71 -0.81 -0.94
C VAL A 314 2.71 0.22 -1.46
N ALA A 315 1.77 0.64 -0.61
CA ALA A 315 0.90 1.77 -0.90
C ALA A 315 1.56 3.05 -0.39
N VAL A 316 1.69 4.04 -1.25
CA VAL A 316 2.39 5.30 -0.98
C VAL A 316 1.55 6.49 -1.42
N THR A 317 1.45 7.50 -0.56
CA THR A 317 0.79 8.76 -0.89
C THR A 317 1.71 9.63 -1.75
N ASN A 318 1.22 10.11 -2.89
CA ASN A 318 2.02 10.78 -3.92
C ASN A 318 1.41 12.11 -4.36
N ASP A 319 0.93 12.89 -3.40
CA ASP A 319 0.25 14.16 -3.62
C ASP A 319 1.04 15.12 -4.50
N THR A 320 0.34 15.68 -5.50
CA THR A 320 0.91 16.70 -6.39
C THR A 320 1.29 17.98 -5.64
N ALA A 321 0.57 18.31 -4.58
CA ALA A 321 0.82 19.47 -3.72
C ALA A 321 2.04 19.30 -2.79
N ARG A 322 2.63 18.10 -2.72
CA ARG A 322 3.76 17.76 -1.83
C ARG A 322 3.52 18.13 -0.35
N GLY A 323 2.36 17.73 0.18
CA GLY A 323 2.00 17.92 1.59
C GLY A 323 2.73 16.96 2.56
N PRO A 324 2.37 16.95 3.86
CA PRO A 324 3.02 16.12 4.88
C PRO A 324 3.01 14.61 4.59
N TRP A 325 2.05 14.16 3.78
CA TRP A 325 1.89 12.77 3.37
C TRP A 325 2.69 12.41 2.11
N HIS A 326 3.26 13.38 1.39
CA HIS A 326 3.92 13.08 0.12
C HIS A 326 5.13 12.16 0.29
N GLY A 327 5.15 11.04 -0.46
CA GLY A 327 6.20 10.03 -0.44
C GLY A 327 6.13 9.09 0.77
N VAL A 328 5.08 9.14 1.58
CA VAL A 328 4.94 8.32 2.79
C VAL A 328 4.33 6.96 2.46
N PRO A 329 5.02 5.84 2.71
CA PRO A 329 4.40 4.52 2.67
C PRO A 329 3.35 4.39 3.78
N VAL A 330 2.11 4.10 3.42
CA VAL A 330 0.99 3.98 4.36
C VAL A 330 0.58 2.52 4.61
N PHE A 331 0.79 1.64 3.63
CA PHE A 331 0.62 0.19 3.79
C PHE A 331 1.78 -0.54 3.12
N SER A 332 2.16 -1.68 3.70
CA SER A 332 3.10 -2.62 3.09
C SER A 332 2.63 -4.04 3.33
N GLY A 333 2.89 -4.94 2.39
CA GLY A 333 2.41 -6.30 2.49
C GLY A 333 3.17 -7.25 1.58
N TRP A 334 2.95 -8.54 1.83
CA TRP A 334 3.47 -9.64 1.03
C TRP A 334 2.30 -10.44 0.45
N VAL A 335 2.22 -10.50 -0.87
CA VAL A 335 1.18 -11.26 -1.55
C VAL A 335 1.68 -12.69 -1.74
N GLY A 336 1.31 -13.58 -0.83
CA GLY A 336 1.64 -15.02 -0.90
C GLY A 336 0.50 -15.91 -1.38
N ARG A 337 -0.75 -15.42 -1.30
CA ARG A 337 -1.97 -16.15 -1.65
C ARG A 337 -2.91 -15.22 -2.40
N PRO A 338 -2.96 -15.32 -3.74
CA PRO A 338 -3.87 -14.52 -4.54
C PRO A 338 -5.30 -15.07 -4.53
N GLU A 339 -6.21 -14.27 -5.06
CA GLU A 339 -7.62 -14.62 -5.31
C GLU A 339 -7.94 -14.45 -6.80
N ASP A 340 -9.00 -15.13 -7.25
CA ASP A 340 -9.52 -14.97 -8.61
C ASP A 340 -10.22 -13.62 -8.77
N VAL A 341 -10.41 -13.18 -10.02
CA VAL A 341 -11.28 -12.04 -10.31
C VAL A 341 -12.73 -12.46 -10.04
N PRO A 342 -13.50 -11.74 -9.19
CA PRO A 342 -14.90 -12.06 -8.94
C PRO A 342 -15.75 -12.12 -10.21
N GLU A 343 -16.76 -13.00 -10.25
CA GLU A 343 -17.67 -13.14 -11.40
C GLU A 343 -18.61 -11.94 -11.56
N GLU A 344 -18.99 -11.29 -10.46
CA GLU A 344 -19.94 -10.16 -10.40
C GLU A 344 -19.25 -8.89 -9.86
N ASP A 345 -19.67 -7.73 -10.37
CA ASP A 345 -19.19 -6.43 -9.90
C ASP A 345 -19.91 -6.10 -8.57
N PRO A 346 -19.21 -5.73 -7.48
CA PRO A 346 -19.82 -5.52 -6.17
C PRO A 346 -20.84 -4.35 -6.12
N ASP A 347 -20.95 -3.55 -7.19
CA ASP A 347 -21.93 -2.47 -7.31
C ASP A 347 -23.28 -2.93 -7.93
N ASP A 348 -23.40 -4.18 -8.44
CA ASP A 348 -24.66 -4.69 -9.00
C ASP A 348 -25.73 -5.00 -7.92
N GLU A 349 -25.34 -5.17 -6.65
CA GLU A 349 -26.30 -5.38 -5.54
C GLU A 349 -26.89 -4.07 -4.98
N ALA A 350 -26.31 -2.90 -5.26
CA ALA A 350 -26.76 -1.62 -4.68
C ALA A 350 -27.78 -0.87 -5.55
N ALA A 351 -28.18 -1.43 -6.69
CA ALA A 351 -29.09 -0.78 -7.65
C ALA A 351 -30.56 -1.23 -7.55
N ASP A 352 -30.91 -2.14 -6.63
CA ASP A 352 -32.22 -2.79 -6.59
C ASP A 352 -32.97 -2.69 -5.24
N ASP A 353 -32.71 -1.65 -4.44
CA ASP A 353 -33.53 -1.31 -3.24
C ASP A 353 -34.04 0.15 -3.21
#